data_AF-A0A917N8B3-F1
#
_entry.id   AF-A0A917N8B3-F1
#
_cell.length_a   1.000
_cell.length_b   1.000
_cell.length_c   1.000
_cell.angle_alpha   90.00
_cell.angle_beta   90.00
_cell.angle_gamma   90.00
#
_symmetry.space_group_name_H-M   'P 1'
#
loop_
_entity.id
_entity.type
_entity.pdbx_description
1 polymer ?
#
loop_
_entity_poly.entity_id
_entity_poly.type
_entity_poly.pdbx_seq_one_letter_code
_entity_poly.pdbx_strand_id
1 'polypeptide(L)'
;MTEALTRTWRPPYPLDLPRVLAPLRRGTGDPTTRVDPSGDVWWGTTTAAGPATLRLRRGPAGEVLATAWGPGAHLVLDTVPTLLGAADDDTGFVAVHEAVARGMRASRGVRLCASGRVWDVLVAAVLEQKVANREAWRSWRELCWRFGTRAPGPVRKLWVAPDPEQIRRIRDWEWHRAGVDGARRRTLRAAASVATSLERAVQLGGAEGREFLQKVPGIGPWTAAEVAQRAWGDPDAISVGDFHLPAIVGTALVGHPLDDEGMLEVLAPYEGHRHRAVRYLAAAGANRPRHAPRMPVRDYRTI
;
A
#
# COMPACT_ATOMS: atom_id res chain seq x y z
N MET A 1 3.66 -28.90 8.90
CA MET A 1 3.07 -27.54 8.98
C MET A 1 3.97 -26.72 9.88
N THR A 2 4.42 -25.55 9.45
CA THR A 2 5.23 -24.66 10.31
C THR A 2 4.39 -24.26 11.53
N GLU A 3 4.97 -24.35 12.72
CA GLU A 3 4.31 -23.97 13.97
C GLU A 3 3.89 -22.50 13.95
N ALA A 4 2.76 -22.19 14.57
CA ALA A 4 2.25 -20.83 14.65
C ALA A 4 2.98 -20.09 15.77
N LEU A 5 3.51 -18.90 15.49
CA LEU A 5 4.03 -18.01 16.50
C LEU A 5 3.00 -16.95 16.84
N THR A 6 2.97 -16.50 18.09
CA THR A 6 2.01 -15.49 18.54
C THR A 6 2.69 -14.35 19.27
N ARG A 7 2.11 -13.16 19.16
CA ARG A 7 2.49 -11.98 19.94
C ARG A 7 1.23 -11.18 20.25
N THR A 8 1.12 -10.69 21.48
CA THR A 8 0.05 -9.76 21.86
C THR A 8 0.66 -8.37 22.00
N TRP A 9 0.00 -7.38 21.42
CA TRP A 9 0.40 -5.98 21.52
C TRP A 9 -0.80 -5.11 21.88
N ARG A 10 -0.64 -4.19 22.82
CA ARG A 10 -1.69 -3.25 23.23
C ARG A 10 -1.40 -1.89 22.62
N PRO A 11 -2.21 -1.42 21.65
CA PRO A 11 -2.01 -0.09 21.09
C PRO A 11 -2.31 0.98 22.16
N PRO A 12 -1.52 2.06 22.24
CA PRO A 12 -1.79 3.18 23.15
C PRO A 12 -2.89 4.13 22.63
N TYR A 13 -3.59 3.74 21.56
CA TYR A 13 -4.63 4.51 20.88
C TYR A 13 -5.77 3.60 20.39
N PRO A 14 -6.97 4.16 20.10
CA PRO A 14 -8.02 3.42 19.41
C PRO A 14 -7.52 2.89 18.07
N LEU A 15 -7.93 1.69 17.67
CA LEU A 15 -7.44 1.05 16.44
C LEU A 15 -8.58 0.38 15.68
N ASP A 16 -8.70 0.75 14.40
CA ASP A 16 -9.54 0.09 13.40
C ASP A 16 -8.64 -0.70 12.43
N LEU A 17 -8.46 -2.00 12.72
CA LEU A 17 -7.55 -2.88 11.97
C LEU A 17 -7.85 -2.90 10.45
N PRO A 18 -9.10 -3.16 10.00
CA PRO A 18 -9.41 -3.13 8.57
C PRO A 18 -9.10 -1.78 7.91
N ARG A 19 -9.40 -0.63 8.56
CA ARG A 19 -9.16 0.69 7.95
C ARG A 19 -7.68 1.07 7.91
N VAL A 20 -6.89 0.69 8.93
CA VAL A 20 -5.44 0.91 8.95
C VAL A 20 -4.75 0.11 7.84
N LEU A 21 -5.14 -1.16 7.63
CA LEU A 21 -4.50 -2.05 6.67
C LEU A 21 -5.12 -2.00 5.27
N ALA A 22 -6.24 -1.30 5.09
CA ALA A 22 -6.89 -1.11 3.79
C ALA A 22 -5.95 -0.63 2.67
N PRO A 23 -4.96 0.27 2.89
CA PRO A 23 -4.03 0.70 1.84
C PRO A 23 -3.18 -0.43 1.25
N LEU A 24 -2.94 -1.52 1.98
CA LEU A 24 -2.21 -2.68 1.47
C LEU A 24 -3.06 -3.53 0.53
N ARG A 25 -4.40 -3.46 0.65
CA ARG A 25 -5.33 -4.31 -0.07
C ARG A 25 -5.64 -3.83 -1.50
N ARG A 26 -5.50 -4.72 -2.49
CA ARG A 26 -5.83 -4.50 -3.92
C ARG A 26 -7.21 -5.05 -4.30
N GLY A 27 -8.23 -4.42 -3.72
CA GLY A 27 -9.64 -4.73 -3.97
C GLY A 27 -10.14 -5.97 -3.23
N THR A 28 -11.39 -6.36 -3.49
CA THR A 28 -12.04 -7.42 -2.71
C THR A 28 -11.45 -8.82 -2.94
N GLY A 29 -10.91 -9.07 -4.14
CA GLY A 29 -10.27 -10.32 -4.53
C GLY A 29 -8.74 -10.35 -4.38
N ASP A 30 -8.16 -9.45 -3.58
CA ASP A 30 -6.72 -9.45 -3.32
C ASP A 30 -6.26 -10.82 -2.78
N PRO A 31 -5.25 -11.46 -3.40
CA PRO A 31 -4.79 -12.77 -2.96
C PRO A 31 -3.79 -12.70 -1.80
N THR A 32 -3.25 -11.51 -1.47
CA THR A 32 -2.25 -11.34 -0.40
C THR A 32 -2.85 -10.73 0.87
N THR A 33 -4.07 -10.16 0.78
CA THR A 33 -4.75 -9.58 1.93
C THR A 33 -6.19 -10.04 2.00
N ARG A 34 -6.63 -10.51 3.17
CA ARG A 34 -8.01 -10.94 3.41
C ARG A 34 -8.53 -10.33 4.71
N VAL A 35 -9.79 -9.90 4.71
CA VAL A 35 -10.50 -9.49 5.92
C VAL A 35 -11.65 -10.46 6.12
N ASP A 36 -11.69 -11.13 7.27
CA ASP A 36 -12.79 -12.03 7.63
C ASP A 36 -14.02 -11.24 8.10
N PRO A 37 -15.23 -11.85 8.12
CA PRO A 37 -16.44 -11.20 8.63
C PRO A 37 -16.33 -10.73 10.09
N SER A 38 -15.45 -11.35 10.89
CA SER A 38 -15.15 -10.93 12.27
C SER A 38 -14.28 -9.68 12.36
N GLY A 39 -13.76 -9.18 11.23
CA GLY A 39 -12.81 -8.07 11.18
C GLY A 39 -11.34 -8.49 11.33
N ASP A 40 -11.04 -9.79 11.46
CA ASP A 40 -9.66 -10.30 11.46
C ASP A 40 -9.01 -10.02 10.11
N VAL A 41 -7.78 -9.51 10.12
CA VAL A 41 -7.01 -9.23 8.91
C VAL A 41 -5.92 -10.27 8.74
N TRP A 42 -5.82 -10.85 7.55
CA TRP A 42 -4.76 -11.75 7.13
C TRP A 42 -3.93 -11.07 6.05
N TRP A 43 -2.61 -11.15 6.18
CA TRP A 43 -1.66 -10.54 5.28
C TRP A 43 -0.52 -11.52 4.97
N GLY A 44 -0.34 -11.84 3.70
CA GLY A 44 0.80 -12.59 3.17
C GLY A 44 1.84 -11.62 2.64
N THR A 45 3.10 -11.79 3.07
CA THR A 45 4.19 -10.87 2.71
C THR A 45 5.52 -11.59 2.51
N THR A 46 6.39 -11.01 1.68
CA THR A 46 7.79 -11.44 1.57
C THR A 46 8.60 -10.88 2.74
N THR A 47 9.61 -11.62 3.19
CA THR A 47 10.58 -11.15 4.19
C THR A 47 11.98 -11.59 3.81
N ALA A 48 13.00 -11.01 4.44
CA ALA A 48 14.38 -11.45 4.27
C ALA A 48 14.62 -12.92 4.66
N ALA A 49 13.81 -13.46 5.59
CA ALA A 49 13.89 -14.86 6.01
C ALA A 49 13.02 -15.80 5.16
N GLY A 50 12.23 -15.28 4.21
CA GLY A 50 11.27 -16.04 3.40
C GLY A 50 9.82 -15.58 3.59
N PRO A 51 8.84 -16.24 2.94
CA PRO A 51 7.44 -15.82 3.00
C PRO A 51 6.87 -15.94 4.41
N ALA A 52 5.96 -15.05 4.76
CA ALA A 52 5.23 -15.07 6.02
C ALA A 52 3.73 -14.81 5.80
N THR A 53 2.93 -15.36 6.70
CA THR A 53 1.53 -14.97 6.89
C THR A 53 1.39 -14.35 8.26
N LEU A 54 0.68 -13.24 8.35
CA LEU A 54 0.30 -12.58 9.59
C LEU A 54 -1.24 -12.54 9.68
N ARG A 55 -1.79 -12.99 10.80
CA ARG A 55 -3.19 -12.78 11.20
C ARG A 55 -3.21 -11.76 12.34
N LEU A 56 -4.06 -10.76 12.24
CA LEU A 56 -4.30 -9.76 13.27
C LEU A 56 -5.76 -9.83 13.68
N ARG A 57 -5.98 -10.06 14.97
CA ARG A 57 -7.31 -10.06 15.59
C ARG A 57 -7.33 -9.03 16.71
N ARG A 58 -8.39 -8.24 16.78
CA ARG A 58 -8.65 -7.36 17.92
C ARG A 58 -9.24 -8.19 19.07
N GLY A 59 -8.60 -8.14 20.23
CA GLY A 59 -9.08 -8.72 21.46
C GLY A 59 -10.09 -7.83 22.18
N PRO A 60 -10.82 -8.38 23.16
CA PRO A 60 -11.93 -7.69 23.83
C PRO A 60 -11.51 -6.44 24.60
N ALA A 61 -10.30 -6.41 25.16
CA ALA A 61 -9.78 -5.24 25.88
C ALA A 61 -8.99 -4.29 24.96
N GLY A 62 -9.09 -4.46 23.63
CA GLY A 62 -8.47 -3.58 22.64
C GLY A 62 -7.03 -3.94 22.27
N GLU A 63 -6.44 -4.97 22.89
CA GLU A 63 -5.17 -5.57 22.41
C GLU A 63 -5.33 -6.18 21.01
N VAL A 64 -4.20 -6.35 20.34
CA VAL A 64 -4.10 -7.05 19.06
C VAL A 64 -3.37 -8.36 19.31
N LEU A 65 -4.06 -9.46 19.05
CA LEU A 65 -3.45 -10.79 18.97
C LEU A 65 -2.94 -10.99 17.55
N ALA A 66 -1.61 -11.01 17.42
CA ALA A 66 -0.92 -11.34 16.19
C ALA A 66 -0.54 -12.82 16.19
N THR A 67 -0.79 -13.51 15.07
CA THR A 67 -0.35 -14.88 14.84
C THR A 67 0.35 -14.94 13.50
N ALA A 68 1.54 -15.55 13.44
CA ALA A 68 2.31 -15.64 12.22
C ALA A 68 2.80 -17.06 11.92
N TRP A 69 3.01 -17.32 10.64
CA TRP A 69 3.47 -18.61 10.11
C TRP A 69 4.56 -18.42 9.07
N GLY A 70 5.41 -19.44 8.94
CA GLY A 70 6.45 -19.52 7.92
C GLY A 70 7.80 -18.96 8.35
N PRO A 71 8.81 -19.03 7.47
CA PRO A 71 10.18 -18.61 7.78
C PRO A 71 10.31 -17.16 8.28
N GLY A 72 9.46 -16.26 7.78
CA GLY A 72 9.44 -14.85 8.19
C GLY A 72 8.57 -14.53 9.41
N ALA A 73 8.03 -15.53 10.12
CA ALA A 73 7.03 -15.32 11.18
C ALA A 73 7.52 -14.40 12.32
N HIS A 74 8.75 -14.58 12.81
CA HIS A 74 9.32 -13.71 13.84
C HIS A 74 9.42 -12.26 13.36
N LEU A 75 9.93 -12.04 12.14
CA LEU A 75 10.12 -10.71 11.58
C LEU A 75 8.80 -9.94 11.48
N VAL A 76 7.73 -10.57 10.98
CA VAL A 76 6.42 -9.90 10.86
C VAL A 76 5.73 -9.68 12.20
N LEU A 77 6.01 -10.51 13.21
CA LEU A 77 5.50 -10.29 14.57
C LEU A 77 6.17 -9.10 15.24
N ASP A 78 7.48 -8.92 15.01
CA ASP A 78 8.24 -7.82 15.59
C ASP A 78 7.85 -6.45 15.04
N THR A 79 7.37 -6.40 13.80
CA THR A 79 6.95 -5.17 13.15
C THR A 79 5.48 -4.82 13.37
N VAL A 80 4.70 -5.63 14.10
CA VAL A 80 3.25 -5.39 14.34
C VAL A 80 2.93 -3.98 14.85
N PRO A 81 3.64 -3.43 15.86
CA PRO A 81 3.36 -2.07 16.32
C PRO A 81 3.52 -1.04 15.18
N THR A 82 4.62 -1.13 14.43
CA THR A 82 4.94 -0.23 13.31
C THR A 82 3.92 -0.37 12.17
N LEU A 83 3.58 -1.60 11.78
CA LEU A 83 2.55 -1.91 10.78
C LEU A 83 1.21 -1.24 11.13
N LEU A 84 0.90 -1.16 12.42
CA LEU A 84 -0.33 -0.59 12.96
C LEU A 84 -0.20 0.88 13.40
N GLY A 85 0.85 1.55 12.94
CA GLY A 85 1.01 3.00 13.08
C GLY A 85 1.52 3.46 14.44
N ALA A 86 2.31 2.65 15.14
CA ALA A 86 2.90 3.05 16.43
C ALA A 86 3.86 4.24 16.27
N ALA A 87 4.51 4.33 15.10
CA ALA A 87 5.39 5.44 14.72
C ALA A 87 4.65 6.60 14.01
N ASP A 88 3.33 6.53 13.86
CA ASP A 88 2.52 7.51 13.14
C ASP A 88 2.28 8.79 13.98
N ASP A 89 3.31 9.60 14.21
CA ASP A 89 3.14 10.84 14.99
C ASP A 89 2.29 11.87 14.24
N ASP A 90 1.18 12.29 14.85
CA ASP A 90 0.29 13.35 14.37
C ASP A 90 0.35 14.61 15.25
N THR A 91 1.31 14.66 16.18
CA THR A 91 1.61 15.86 16.96
C THR A 91 1.91 17.03 16.02
N GLY A 92 1.29 18.19 16.28
CA GLY A 92 1.44 19.38 15.44
C GLY A 92 0.55 19.41 14.20
N PHE A 93 -0.22 18.35 13.90
CA PHE A 93 -1.22 18.41 12.83
C PHE A 93 -2.36 19.38 13.19
N VAL A 94 -2.55 20.42 12.37
CA VAL A 94 -3.65 21.37 12.51
C VAL A 94 -4.59 21.25 11.31
N ALA A 95 -5.84 20.89 11.56
CA ALA A 95 -6.87 20.83 10.53
C ALA A 95 -7.38 22.24 10.18
N VAL A 96 -6.70 22.94 9.25
CA VAL A 96 -7.05 24.32 8.86
C VAL A 96 -8.32 24.42 8.01
N HIS A 97 -8.73 23.34 7.34
CA HIS A 97 -9.94 23.29 6.51
C HIS A 97 -11.03 22.41 7.14
N GLU A 98 -12.30 22.84 7.06
CA GLU A 98 -13.42 22.14 7.70
C GLU A 98 -13.59 20.70 7.19
N ALA A 99 -13.40 20.47 5.89
CA ALA A 99 -13.47 19.13 5.30
C ALA A 99 -12.41 18.17 5.89
N VAL A 100 -11.20 18.67 6.12
CA VAL A 100 -10.11 17.90 6.76
C VAL A 100 -10.46 17.65 8.23
N ALA A 101 -10.94 18.66 8.95
CA ALA A 101 -11.35 18.52 10.35
C ALA A 101 -12.50 17.50 10.52
N ARG A 102 -13.46 17.48 9.58
CA ARG A 102 -14.54 16.48 9.54
C ARG A 102 -13.99 15.07 9.30
N GLY A 103 -13.10 14.93 8.33
CA GLY A 103 -12.41 13.68 8.04
C GLY A 103 -11.61 13.13 9.21
N MET A 104 -10.88 14.01 9.91
CA MET A 104 -10.13 13.68 11.12
C MET A 104 -11.06 13.13 12.22
N ARG A 105 -12.20 13.80 12.48
CA ARG A 105 -13.21 13.30 13.44
C ARG A 105 -13.81 11.94 13.03
N ALA A 106 -14.05 11.72 11.74
CA ALA A 106 -14.59 10.46 11.20
C ALA A 106 -13.55 9.32 11.11
N SER A 107 -12.27 9.62 11.37
CA SER A 107 -11.14 8.70 11.26
C SER A 107 -10.56 8.33 12.63
N ARG A 108 -11.33 8.47 13.72
CA ARG A 108 -10.90 7.98 15.04
C ARG A 108 -10.51 6.51 14.94
N GLY A 109 -9.25 6.22 15.26
CA GLY A 109 -8.67 4.88 15.20
C GLY A 109 -8.05 4.46 13.87
N VAL A 110 -7.98 5.37 12.90
CA VAL A 110 -7.16 5.20 11.69
C VAL A 110 -5.76 5.75 11.95
N ARG A 111 -4.75 4.96 11.59
CA ARG A 111 -3.34 5.36 11.57
C ARG A 111 -2.78 5.12 10.17
N LEU A 112 -1.66 5.76 9.85
CA LEU A 112 -0.89 5.42 8.66
C LEU A 112 -0.18 4.07 8.90
N CYS A 113 -0.44 3.09 8.02
CA CYS A 113 0.22 1.80 8.11
C CYS A 113 1.65 1.89 7.58
N ALA A 114 2.57 1.16 8.21
CA ALA A 114 3.96 1.06 7.77
C ALA A 114 4.37 -0.42 7.69
N SER A 115 4.20 -1.03 6.52
CA SER A 115 4.47 -2.46 6.32
C SER A 115 5.91 -2.88 6.57
N GLY A 116 6.85 -1.93 6.51
CA GLY A 116 8.28 -2.16 6.54
C GLY A 116 8.81 -2.91 5.32
N ARG A 117 7.96 -3.14 4.29
CA ARG A 117 8.29 -3.95 3.13
C ARG A 117 8.11 -3.18 1.83
N VAL A 118 9.23 -2.77 1.24
CA VAL A 118 9.25 -2.01 -0.01
C VAL A 118 8.83 -2.89 -1.18
N TRP A 119 9.41 -4.08 -1.29
CA TRP A 119 9.23 -4.96 -2.44
C TRP A 119 7.75 -5.25 -2.76
N ASP A 120 6.99 -5.73 -1.78
CA ASP A 120 5.59 -6.14 -1.99
C ASP A 120 4.72 -4.97 -2.45
N VAL A 121 4.93 -3.81 -1.84
CA VAL A 121 4.20 -2.58 -2.17
C VAL A 121 4.63 -2.07 -3.55
N LEU A 122 5.93 -2.11 -3.85
CA LEU A 122 6.48 -1.63 -5.11
C LEU A 122 5.97 -2.45 -6.30
N VAL A 123 5.91 -3.79 -6.17
CA VAL A 123 5.36 -4.63 -7.24
C VAL A 123 3.92 -4.23 -7.55
N ALA A 124 3.08 -4.06 -6.53
CA ALA A 124 1.71 -3.60 -6.72
C ALA A 124 1.63 -2.19 -7.34
N ALA A 125 2.42 -1.24 -6.83
CA ALA A 125 2.43 0.14 -7.31
C ALA A 125 2.87 0.25 -8.78
N VAL A 126 3.87 -0.52 -9.21
CA VAL A 126 4.30 -0.55 -10.61
C VAL A 126 3.19 -1.09 -11.52
N LEU A 127 2.43 -2.10 -11.07
CA LEU A 127 1.30 -2.63 -11.85
C LEU A 127 0.16 -1.61 -12.01
N GLU A 128 0.04 -0.67 -11.08
CA GLU A 128 -0.98 0.39 -11.06
C GLU A 128 -0.62 1.60 -11.93
N GLN A 129 0.61 1.69 -12.45
CA GLN A 129 1.05 2.80 -13.30
C GLN A 129 0.20 2.93 -14.57
N LYS A 130 -0.40 4.12 -14.77
CA LYS A 130 -1.06 4.57 -16.00
C LYS A 130 -2.19 3.65 -16.51
N VAL A 131 -2.79 2.85 -15.64
CA VAL A 131 -3.89 1.94 -15.98
C VAL A 131 -5.05 2.06 -14.99
N ALA A 132 -6.22 1.53 -15.36
CA ALA A 132 -7.33 1.48 -14.43
C ALA A 132 -7.07 0.48 -13.30
N ASN A 133 -7.44 0.80 -12.05
CA ASN A 133 -7.25 -0.07 -10.88
C ASN A 133 -7.76 -1.51 -11.10
N ARG A 134 -8.89 -1.69 -11.81
CA ARG A 134 -9.41 -3.03 -12.12
C ARG A 134 -8.46 -3.87 -12.97
N GLU A 135 -7.78 -3.24 -13.92
CA GLU A 135 -6.78 -3.89 -14.77
C GLU A 135 -5.54 -4.24 -13.94
N ALA A 136 -5.00 -3.26 -13.20
CA ALA A 136 -3.85 -3.46 -12.33
C ALA A 136 -4.08 -4.58 -11.30
N TRP A 137 -5.24 -4.60 -10.64
CA TRP A 137 -5.58 -5.62 -9.64
C TRP A 137 -5.81 -6.99 -10.26
N ARG A 138 -6.25 -7.06 -11.52
CA ARG A 138 -6.27 -8.32 -12.26
C ARG A 138 -4.85 -8.82 -12.50
N SER A 139 -3.96 -7.96 -12.99
CA SER A 139 -2.55 -8.32 -13.23
C SER A 139 -1.83 -8.70 -11.93
N TRP A 140 -2.12 -8.02 -10.82
CA TRP A 140 -1.65 -8.38 -9.47
C TRP A 140 -2.07 -9.80 -9.07
N ARG A 141 -3.36 -10.13 -9.24
CA ARG A 141 -3.87 -11.49 -8.99
C ARG A 141 -3.17 -12.55 -9.83
N GLU A 142 -3.08 -12.31 -11.13
CA GLU A 142 -2.43 -13.23 -12.06
C GLU A 142 -0.96 -13.48 -11.70
N LEU A 143 -0.21 -12.42 -11.37
CA LEU A 143 1.18 -12.56 -10.95
C LEU A 143 1.31 -13.32 -9.63
N CYS A 144 0.50 -13.00 -8.62
CA CYS A 144 0.53 -13.71 -7.35
C CYS A 144 0.17 -15.19 -7.51
N TRP A 145 -0.83 -15.52 -8.31
CA TRP A 145 -1.28 -16.91 -8.49
C TRP A 145 -0.33 -17.76 -9.32
N ARG A 146 0.28 -17.19 -10.36
CA ARG A 146 1.14 -17.93 -11.28
C ARG A 146 2.61 -17.96 -10.85
N PHE A 147 3.08 -16.90 -10.21
CA PHE A 147 4.51 -16.70 -9.92
C PHE A 147 4.81 -16.39 -8.45
N GLY A 148 3.79 -16.07 -7.66
CA GLY A 148 3.93 -15.93 -6.21
C GLY A 148 4.06 -17.28 -5.51
N THR A 149 4.12 -17.23 -4.19
CA THR A 149 4.21 -18.42 -3.34
C THR A 149 2.98 -18.53 -2.44
N ARG A 150 2.47 -19.74 -2.19
CA ARG A 150 1.36 -19.93 -1.24
C ARG A 150 1.79 -19.40 0.12
N ALA A 151 0.95 -18.56 0.71
CA ALA A 151 1.26 -18.03 2.02
C ALA A 151 1.24 -19.16 3.06
N PRO A 152 2.24 -19.25 3.94
CA PRO A 152 2.33 -20.32 4.93
C PRO A 152 1.18 -20.25 5.94
N GLY A 153 0.80 -21.37 6.54
CA GLY A 153 -0.25 -21.41 7.56
C GLY A 153 -1.62 -21.89 7.05
N PRO A 154 -2.70 -21.63 7.80
CA PRO A 154 -3.96 -22.37 7.64
C PRO A 154 -4.83 -21.89 6.47
N VAL A 155 -4.59 -20.69 5.92
CA VAL A 155 -5.44 -20.10 4.87
C VAL A 155 -5.00 -20.58 3.49
N ARG A 156 -5.70 -21.60 2.97
CA ARG A 156 -5.37 -22.20 1.65
C ARG A 156 -5.34 -21.20 0.49
N LYS A 157 -6.23 -20.21 0.49
CA LYS A 157 -6.37 -19.19 -0.58
C LYS A 157 -5.74 -17.86 -0.21
N LEU A 158 -4.54 -17.90 0.36
CA LEU A 158 -3.68 -16.73 0.59
C LEU A 158 -2.34 -16.95 -0.12
N TRP A 159 -1.81 -15.88 -0.69
CA TRP A 159 -0.55 -15.87 -1.43
C TRP A 159 0.37 -14.78 -0.90
N VAL A 160 1.64 -14.94 -1.20
CA VAL A 160 2.66 -13.91 -1.11
C VAL A 160 2.99 -13.47 -2.53
N ALA A 161 3.25 -12.17 -2.72
CA ALA A 161 3.70 -11.62 -3.99
C ALA A 161 4.95 -12.37 -4.51
N PRO A 162 5.17 -12.45 -5.83
CA PRO A 162 6.41 -13.01 -6.36
C PRO A 162 7.62 -12.26 -5.81
N ASP A 163 8.61 -13.00 -5.31
CA ASP A 163 9.86 -12.44 -4.84
C ASP A 163 10.72 -11.92 -6.03
N PRO A 164 11.82 -11.17 -5.77
CA PRO A 164 12.67 -10.62 -6.82
C PRO A 164 13.27 -11.67 -7.76
N GLU A 165 13.55 -12.87 -7.26
CA GLU A 165 14.11 -13.95 -8.08
C GLU A 165 13.02 -14.57 -8.97
N GLN A 166 11.83 -14.77 -8.44
CA GLN A 166 10.65 -15.21 -9.18
C GLN A 166 10.32 -14.24 -10.31
N ILE A 167 10.30 -12.92 -10.06
CA ILE A 167 10.09 -11.89 -11.09
C ILE A 167 11.12 -11.99 -12.23
N ARG A 168 12.41 -12.21 -11.91
CA ARG A 168 13.47 -12.32 -12.92
C ARG A 168 13.32 -13.55 -13.83
N ARG A 169 12.69 -14.62 -13.33
CA ARG A 169 12.46 -15.88 -14.06
C ARG A 169 11.26 -15.84 -15.01
N ILE A 170 10.35 -14.87 -14.85
CA ILE A 170 9.15 -14.75 -15.71
C ILE A 170 9.57 -14.45 -17.15
N ARG A 171 9.14 -15.31 -18.08
CA ARG A 171 9.42 -15.19 -19.52
C ARG A 171 8.53 -14.11 -20.15
N ASP A 172 8.97 -13.57 -21.28
CA ASP A 172 8.31 -12.46 -21.97
C ASP A 172 6.81 -12.69 -22.23
N TRP A 173 6.46 -13.82 -22.85
CA TRP A 173 5.07 -14.19 -23.17
C TRP A 173 4.20 -14.38 -21.92
N GLU A 174 4.81 -14.67 -20.77
CA GLU A 174 4.09 -14.85 -19.51
C GLU A 174 3.59 -13.52 -18.93
N TRP A 175 4.36 -12.45 -19.13
CA TRP A 175 3.97 -11.07 -18.78
C TRP A 175 2.75 -10.61 -19.58
N HIS A 176 2.75 -10.88 -20.89
CA HIS A 176 1.61 -10.59 -21.76
C HIS A 176 0.35 -11.32 -21.29
N ARG A 177 0.47 -12.62 -20.98
CA ARG A 177 -0.65 -13.40 -20.40
C ARG A 177 -1.13 -12.87 -19.05
N ALA A 178 -0.24 -12.30 -18.24
CA ALA A 178 -0.60 -11.65 -16.98
C ALA A 178 -1.19 -10.23 -17.17
N GLY A 179 -1.28 -9.72 -18.41
CA GLY A 179 -1.80 -8.40 -18.71
C GLY A 179 -0.88 -7.27 -18.22
N VAL A 180 0.43 -7.47 -18.33
CA VAL A 180 1.45 -6.48 -17.95
C VAL A 180 2.18 -6.02 -19.20
N ASP A 181 2.15 -4.70 -19.46
CA ASP A 181 2.85 -4.13 -20.62
C ASP A 181 4.38 -4.09 -20.44
N GLY A 182 5.07 -3.82 -21.54
CA GLY A 182 6.53 -3.80 -21.58
C GLY A 182 7.18 -2.75 -20.67
N ALA A 183 6.54 -1.59 -20.42
CA ALA A 183 7.10 -0.57 -19.56
C ALA A 183 7.09 -1.02 -18.10
N ARG A 184 5.92 -1.45 -17.59
CA ARG A 184 5.77 -1.97 -16.23
C ARG A 184 6.65 -3.21 -16.00
N ARG A 185 6.73 -4.11 -16.98
CA ARG A 185 7.65 -5.25 -16.95
C ARG A 185 9.11 -4.82 -16.79
N ARG A 186 9.59 -3.87 -17.60
CA ARG A 186 10.99 -3.38 -17.52
C ARG A 186 11.26 -2.77 -16.15
N THR A 187 10.35 -1.97 -15.62
CA THR A 187 10.44 -1.40 -14.27
C THR A 187 10.55 -2.50 -13.20
N LEU A 188 9.68 -3.52 -13.24
CA LEU A 188 9.72 -4.64 -12.27
C LEU A 188 11.03 -5.43 -12.36
N ARG A 189 11.55 -5.67 -13.57
CA ARG A 189 12.85 -6.35 -13.75
C ARG A 189 14.02 -5.50 -13.25
N ALA A 190 14.00 -4.19 -13.49
CA ALA A 190 15.01 -3.28 -12.97
C ALA A 190 14.98 -3.25 -11.43
N ALA A 191 13.80 -3.09 -10.83
CA ALA A 191 13.62 -3.14 -9.39
C ALA A 191 14.08 -4.48 -8.79
N ALA A 192 13.74 -5.61 -9.43
CA ALA A 192 14.13 -6.94 -8.98
C ALA A 192 15.65 -7.13 -8.93
N SER A 193 16.41 -6.46 -9.79
CA SER A 193 17.88 -6.54 -9.82
C SER A 193 18.55 -5.88 -8.60
N VAL A 194 17.85 -4.96 -7.93
CA VAL A 194 18.36 -4.19 -6.78
C VAL A 194 17.47 -4.29 -5.55
N ALA A 195 16.55 -5.26 -5.51
CA ALA A 195 15.47 -5.32 -4.53
C ALA A 195 15.94 -5.29 -3.07
N THR A 196 17.01 -6.00 -2.72
CA THR A 196 17.58 -5.97 -1.36
C THR A 196 18.03 -4.56 -0.96
N SER A 197 18.57 -3.79 -1.91
CA SER A 197 18.98 -2.40 -1.66
C SER A 197 17.78 -1.48 -1.46
N LEU A 198 16.68 -1.71 -2.20
CA LEU A 198 15.47 -0.88 -2.12
C LEU A 198 14.80 -0.91 -0.74
N GLU A 199 14.95 -1.99 0.02
CA GLU A 199 14.43 -2.05 1.40
C GLU A 199 15.06 -1.00 2.33
N ARG A 200 16.25 -0.48 1.99
CA ARG A 200 16.88 0.65 2.73
C ARG A 200 16.05 1.92 2.69
N ALA A 201 15.15 2.09 1.71
CA ALA A 201 14.29 3.26 1.60
C ALA A 201 13.43 3.48 2.86
N VAL A 202 13.03 2.40 3.55
CA VAL A 202 12.28 2.48 4.83
C VAL A 202 13.12 3.15 5.92
N GLN A 203 14.43 2.88 5.95
CA GLN A 203 15.34 3.47 6.95
C GLN A 203 15.71 4.91 6.62
N LEU A 204 15.84 5.24 5.33
CA LEU A 204 16.05 6.62 4.89
C LEU A 204 14.81 7.48 5.18
N GLY A 205 13.62 6.96 4.87
CA GLY A 205 12.34 7.63 5.11
C GLY A 205 12.19 8.95 4.36
N GLY A 206 11.04 9.61 4.54
CA GLY A 206 10.77 10.96 4.03
C GLY A 206 11.13 11.19 2.55
N ALA A 207 11.65 12.38 2.24
CA ALA A 207 12.06 12.72 0.88
C ALA A 207 13.25 11.88 0.39
N GLU A 208 14.25 11.64 1.24
CA GLU A 208 15.47 10.91 0.89
C GLU A 208 15.15 9.46 0.44
N GLY A 209 14.29 8.76 1.17
CA GLY A 209 13.82 7.43 0.82
C GLY A 209 13.07 7.42 -0.52
N ARG A 210 12.23 8.43 -0.78
CA ARG A 210 11.52 8.56 -2.07
C ARG A 210 12.47 8.84 -3.24
N GLU A 211 13.45 9.71 -3.06
CA GLU A 211 14.48 9.99 -4.08
C GLU A 211 15.36 8.78 -4.34
N PHE A 212 15.67 8.01 -3.29
CA PHE A 212 16.41 6.77 -3.42
C PHE A 212 15.70 5.74 -4.30
N LEU A 213 14.38 5.57 -4.14
CA LEU A 213 13.58 4.69 -4.99
C LEU A 213 13.58 5.12 -6.46
N GLN A 214 13.56 6.44 -6.72
CA GLN A 214 13.52 7.01 -8.07
C GLN A 214 14.80 6.81 -8.88
N LYS A 215 15.89 6.31 -8.25
CA LYS A 215 17.10 5.89 -8.97
C LYS A 215 16.87 4.67 -9.87
N VAL A 216 15.78 3.92 -9.66
CA VAL A 216 15.42 2.79 -10.53
C VAL A 216 14.64 3.30 -11.74
N PRO A 217 15.06 2.95 -12.97
CA PRO A 217 14.33 3.32 -14.18
C PRO A 217 12.87 2.88 -14.14
N GLY A 218 11.96 3.82 -14.40
CA GLY A 218 10.51 3.58 -14.40
C GLY A 218 9.82 3.74 -13.03
N ILE A 219 10.57 4.08 -11.98
CA ILE A 219 10.02 4.55 -10.70
C ILE A 219 10.09 6.08 -10.69
N GLY A 220 8.94 6.74 -10.85
CA GLY A 220 8.80 8.19 -10.74
C GLY A 220 8.22 8.65 -9.39
N PRO A 221 7.99 9.96 -9.21
CA PRO A 221 7.47 10.55 -7.97
C PRO A 221 6.18 9.88 -7.48
N TRP A 222 5.22 9.62 -8.38
CA TRP A 222 3.98 8.91 -8.06
C TRP A 222 4.24 7.53 -7.41
N THR A 223 5.07 6.70 -8.04
CA THR A 223 5.36 5.34 -7.53
C THR A 223 6.13 5.39 -6.23
N ALA A 224 7.10 6.30 -6.10
CA ALA A 224 7.85 6.47 -4.86
C ALA A 224 6.94 6.90 -3.70
N ALA A 225 5.97 7.79 -3.95
CA ALA A 225 4.98 8.20 -2.96
C ALA A 225 4.05 7.03 -2.57
N GLU A 226 3.51 6.28 -3.53
CA GLU A 226 2.66 5.11 -3.23
C GLU A 226 3.36 4.06 -2.37
N VAL A 227 4.66 3.87 -2.59
CA VAL A 227 5.52 3.01 -1.76
C VAL A 227 5.71 3.62 -0.37
N ALA A 228 6.09 4.89 -0.30
CA ALA A 228 6.35 5.61 0.95
C ALA A 228 5.17 5.56 1.93
N GLN A 229 3.98 5.85 1.43
CA GLN A 229 2.73 5.87 2.20
C GLN A 229 2.42 4.53 2.87
N ARG A 230 2.88 3.41 2.31
CA ARG A 230 2.52 2.05 2.75
C ARG A 230 3.67 1.30 3.40
N ALA A 231 4.90 1.55 2.96
CA ALA A 231 6.09 0.85 3.47
C ALA A 231 6.60 1.48 4.77
N TRP A 232 6.60 2.81 4.89
CA TRP A 232 7.01 3.49 6.14
C TRP A 232 5.98 4.50 6.66
N GLY A 233 4.76 4.49 6.12
CA GLY A 233 3.66 5.32 6.62
C GLY A 233 3.89 6.82 6.45
N ASP A 234 4.56 7.22 5.37
CA ASP A 234 4.97 8.61 5.14
C ASP A 234 3.76 9.59 5.20
N PRO A 235 3.73 10.51 6.17
CA PRO A 235 2.59 11.41 6.35
C PRO A 235 2.56 12.53 5.31
N ASP A 236 3.62 12.71 4.52
CA ASP A 236 3.80 13.84 3.61
C ASP A 236 3.98 13.45 2.14
N ALA A 237 4.02 12.14 1.84
CA ALA A 237 4.19 11.63 0.49
C ALA A 237 2.93 11.83 -0.37
N ILE A 238 2.87 12.90 -1.16
CA ILE A 238 1.80 13.10 -2.15
C ILE A 238 2.12 12.38 -3.46
N SER A 239 1.15 11.64 -3.98
CA SER A 239 1.23 10.93 -5.26
C SER A 239 1.03 11.89 -6.44
N VAL A 240 1.97 12.82 -6.63
CA VAL A 240 1.98 13.77 -7.75
C VAL A 240 1.96 12.99 -9.08
N GLY A 241 1.12 13.42 -10.03
CA GLY A 241 0.87 12.71 -11.28
C GLY A 241 -0.23 11.66 -11.19
N ASP A 242 -0.94 11.58 -10.06
CA ASP A 242 -2.15 10.77 -9.94
C ASP A 242 -3.29 11.40 -10.76
N PHE A 243 -3.97 10.57 -11.54
CA PHE A 243 -4.99 11.05 -12.47
C PHE A 243 -6.26 11.61 -11.78
N HIS A 244 -6.50 11.26 -10.52
CA HIS A 244 -7.72 11.64 -9.80
C HIS A 244 -7.46 12.49 -8.57
N LEU A 245 -6.31 12.33 -7.92
CA LEU A 245 -6.03 12.97 -6.65
C LEU A 245 -6.18 14.50 -6.70
N PRO A 246 -5.60 15.23 -7.69
CA PRO A 246 -5.75 16.69 -7.75
C PRO A 246 -7.20 17.16 -7.85
N ALA A 247 -8.01 16.50 -8.69
CA ALA A 247 -9.42 16.82 -8.84
C ALA A 247 -10.22 16.52 -7.57
N ILE A 248 -9.90 15.44 -6.86
CA ILE A 248 -10.54 15.08 -5.58
C ILE A 248 -10.21 16.12 -4.50
N VAL A 249 -8.93 16.46 -4.36
CA VAL A 249 -8.46 17.45 -3.38
C VAL A 249 -9.05 18.82 -3.69
N GLY A 250 -8.95 19.28 -4.94
CA GLY A 250 -9.52 20.55 -5.38
C GLY A 250 -11.02 20.65 -5.10
N THR A 251 -11.78 19.64 -5.51
CA THR A 251 -13.24 19.63 -5.28
C THR A 251 -13.57 19.69 -3.79
N ALA A 252 -12.76 19.04 -2.94
CA ALA A 252 -13.00 18.99 -1.50
C ALA A 252 -12.57 20.24 -0.73
N LEU A 253 -11.55 20.96 -1.21
CA LEU A 253 -10.96 22.12 -0.52
C LEU A 253 -11.38 23.46 -1.11
N VAL A 254 -11.55 23.55 -2.43
CA VAL A 254 -11.86 24.81 -3.14
C VAL A 254 -13.09 24.71 -4.05
N GLY A 255 -13.76 23.56 -4.08
CA GLY A 255 -15.05 23.37 -4.78
C GLY A 255 -14.96 23.12 -6.28
N HIS A 256 -13.76 23.07 -6.86
CA HIS A 256 -13.53 22.77 -8.29
C HIS A 256 -12.27 21.90 -8.48
N PRO A 257 -12.14 21.15 -9.58
CA PRO A 257 -10.94 20.35 -9.82
C PRO A 257 -9.69 21.22 -9.93
N LEU A 258 -8.55 20.68 -9.49
CA LEU A 258 -7.21 21.26 -9.62
C LEU A 258 -6.33 20.32 -10.44
N ASP A 259 -5.18 20.84 -10.86
CA ASP A 259 -4.02 20.06 -11.33
C ASP A 259 -3.02 19.81 -10.18
N ASP A 260 -1.91 19.15 -10.49
CA ASP A 260 -0.90 18.81 -9.49
C ASP A 260 -0.33 20.04 -8.76
N GLU A 261 -0.10 21.15 -9.48
CA GLU A 261 0.44 22.38 -8.91
C GLU A 261 -0.56 23.02 -7.94
N GLY A 262 -1.81 23.20 -8.38
CA GLY A 262 -2.86 23.72 -7.51
C GLY A 262 -3.14 22.83 -6.31
N MET A 263 -3.09 21.49 -6.49
CA MET A 263 -3.22 20.54 -5.38
C MET A 263 -2.13 20.74 -4.33
N LEU A 264 -0.88 20.94 -4.75
CA LEU A 264 0.24 21.17 -3.83
C LEU A 264 0.10 22.52 -3.11
N GLU A 265 -0.37 23.55 -3.79
CA GLU A 265 -0.62 24.87 -3.18
C GLU A 265 -1.67 24.78 -2.06
N VAL A 266 -2.83 24.16 -2.32
CA VAL A 266 -3.89 24.04 -1.30
C VAL A 266 -3.54 23.08 -0.16
N LEU A 267 -2.55 22.20 -0.37
CA LEU A 267 -2.02 21.31 0.65
C LEU A 267 -0.83 21.90 1.40
N ALA A 268 -0.25 23.02 0.97
CA ALA A 268 0.91 23.65 1.63
C ALA A 268 0.73 23.89 3.14
N PRO A 269 -0.47 24.29 3.65
CA PRO A 269 -0.68 24.42 5.10
C PRO A 269 -0.51 23.13 5.91
N TYR A 270 -0.48 21.97 5.24
CA TYR A 270 -0.31 20.66 5.85
C TYR A 270 1.10 20.10 5.60
N GLU A 271 2.10 20.90 5.27
CA GLU A 271 3.49 20.44 5.09
C GLU A 271 3.95 19.54 6.26
N GLY A 272 4.62 18.43 5.93
CA GLY A 272 4.94 17.35 6.88
C GLY A 272 3.79 16.36 7.12
N HIS A 273 2.58 16.69 6.69
CA HIS A 273 1.36 15.89 6.86
C HIS A 273 0.42 15.93 5.65
N ARG A 274 0.91 16.27 4.45
CA ARG A 274 0.04 16.46 3.28
C ARG A 274 -0.71 15.18 2.92
N HIS A 275 -0.04 14.03 2.97
CA HIS A 275 -0.71 12.74 2.76
C HIS A 275 -1.73 12.43 3.85
N ARG A 276 -1.44 12.75 5.12
CA ARG A 276 -2.40 12.60 6.22
C ARG A 276 -3.67 13.44 5.97
N ALA A 277 -3.52 14.68 5.53
CA ALA A 277 -4.67 15.53 5.16
C ALA A 277 -5.50 14.90 4.03
N VAL A 278 -4.85 14.38 2.98
CA VAL A 278 -5.52 13.61 1.91
C VAL A 278 -6.28 12.40 2.45
N ARG A 279 -5.69 11.65 3.39
CA ARG A 279 -6.36 10.50 4.04
C ARG A 279 -7.62 10.93 4.79
N TYR A 280 -7.59 12.06 5.48
CA TYR A 280 -8.77 12.61 6.14
C TYR A 280 -9.82 13.09 5.14
N LEU A 281 -9.44 13.74 4.03
CA LEU A 281 -10.39 14.10 2.97
C LEU A 281 -11.11 12.87 2.41
N ALA A 282 -10.38 11.80 2.12
CA ALA A 282 -10.98 10.55 1.66
C ALA A 282 -11.97 9.97 2.69
N ALA A 283 -11.63 10.03 3.99
CA ALA A 283 -12.53 9.59 5.06
C ALA A 283 -13.76 10.49 5.26
N ALA A 284 -13.67 11.77 4.88
CA ALA A 284 -14.81 12.70 4.83
C ALA A 284 -15.73 12.45 3.62
N GLY A 285 -15.41 11.45 2.78
CA GLY A 285 -16.20 11.09 1.60
C GLY A 285 -15.76 11.81 0.33
N ALA A 286 -14.63 12.54 0.34
CA ALA A 286 -14.05 13.10 -0.87
C ALA A 286 -13.77 11.98 -1.87
N ASN A 287 -14.45 12.04 -3.02
CA ASN A 287 -14.41 10.99 -4.03
C ASN A 287 -14.43 11.61 -5.42
N ARG A 288 -14.04 10.82 -6.42
CA ARG A 288 -14.10 11.21 -7.82
C ARG A 288 -15.53 11.66 -8.18
N PRO A 289 -15.72 12.83 -8.85
CA PRO A 289 -17.00 13.21 -9.41
C PRO A 289 -17.53 12.09 -10.33
N ARG A 290 -18.78 11.66 -10.12
CA ARG A 290 -19.37 10.48 -10.81
C ARG A 290 -19.46 10.62 -12.34
N HIS A 291 -19.24 11.82 -12.88
CA HIS A 291 -19.50 12.18 -14.28
C HIS A 291 -18.30 12.06 -15.23
N ALA A 292 -17.10 11.70 -14.77
CA ALA A 292 -15.97 11.57 -15.68
C ALA A 292 -16.00 10.20 -16.42
N PRO A 293 -15.74 10.14 -17.74
CA PRO A 293 -15.70 8.90 -18.51
C PRO A 293 -14.76 7.86 -17.88
N ARG A 294 -15.18 6.59 -17.86
CA ARG A 294 -14.29 5.50 -17.43
C ARG A 294 -13.24 5.28 -18.51
N MET A 295 -11.97 5.21 -18.11
CA MET A 295 -10.90 4.84 -19.04
C MET A 295 -11.18 3.42 -19.57
N PRO A 296 -11.19 3.20 -20.90
CA PRO A 296 -11.46 1.89 -21.46
C PRO A 296 -10.41 0.89 -20.96
N VAL A 297 -10.87 -0.29 -20.54
CA VAL A 297 -10.00 -1.39 -20.12
C VAL A 297 -9.24 -1.87 -21.36
N ARG A 298 -7.91 -1.78 -21.35
CA ARG A 298 -7.08 -2.28 -22.44
C ARG A 298 -6.82 -3.77 -22.22
N ASP A 299 -7.03 -4.60 -23.25
CA ASP A 299 -6.64 -6.01 -23.20
C ASP A 299 -5.30 -6.22 -23.89
N TYR A 300 -4.26 -6.43 -23.08
CA TYR A 300 -2.90 -6.69 -23.56
C TYR A 300 -2.63 -8.17 -23.83
N ARG A 301 -3.64 -9.05 -23.69
CA ARG A 301 -3.49 -10.52 -23.85
C ARG A 301 -3.70 -11.02 -25.29
N THR A 302 -4.19 -10.16 -26.17
CA THR A 302 -4.54 -10.48 -27.56
C THR A 302 -3.54 -9.95 -28.58
N ILE A 303 -2.39 -9.44 -28.13
CA ILE A 303 -1.30 -8.91 -28.96
C ILE A 303 -0.08 -9.81 -28.76
#